data_AF-A0AAE4AV54-F1
#
_entry.id   AF-A0AAE4AV54-F1
#
_cell.length_a   1.000
_cell.length_b   1.000
_cell.length_c   1.000
_cell.angle_alpha   90.00
_cell.angle_beta   90.00
_cell.angle_gamma   90.00
#
_symmetry.space_group_name_H-M   'P 1'
#
loop_
_entity.id
_entity.type
_entity.pdbx_description
1 polymer ?
#
loop_
_entity_poly.entity_id
_entity_poly.type
_entity_poly.pdbx_seq_one_letter_code
_entity_poly.pdbx_strand_id
1 'polypeptide(L)'
;MTQPTNAVLLAVDSEALALELDAAVRELGIADDVLLARTADDAFAALLAGGAHLAMISLAPSAARSRLEQTLQGMAVPILRFVPDASRTKSRAGLEPVNLPFSGETLRSALGRLGFATA
;
A
#
# COMPACT_ATOMS: atom_id res chain seq x y z
N MET A 1 -20.47 0.33 -19.02
CA MET A 1 -19.32 1.11 -18.51
C MET A 1 -19.02 0.56 -17.13
N THR A 2 -18.09 -0.38 -17.01
CA THR A 2 -17.65 -0.90 -15.71
C THR A 2 -16.91 0.24 -15.01
N GLN A 3 -17.42 0.69 -13.87
CA GLN A 3 -16.70 1.65 -13.03
C GLN A 3 -15.28 1.11 -12.79
N PRO A 4 -14.25 1.97 -12.80
CA PRO A 4 -12.93 1.54 -12.36
C PRO A 4 -13.09 1.00 -10.95
N THR A 5 -12.69 -0.25 -10.71
CA THR A 5 -12.73 -0.88 -9.40
C THR A 5 -11.96 0.03 -8.44
N ASN A 6 -12.66 0.65 -7.49
CA ASN A 6 -12.02 1.53 -6.50
C ASN A 6 -11.38 0.65 -5.43
N ALA A 7 -10.32 -0.07 -5.83
CA ALA A 7 -9.65 -1.08 -5.01
C ALA A 7 -8.23 -0.66 -4.64
N VAL A 8 -7.83 -0.94 -3.40
CA VAL A 8 -6.47 -0.75 -2.89
C VAL A 8 -5.80 -2.12 -2.73
N LEU A 9 -4.58 -2.25 -3.23
CA LEU A 9 -3.74 -3.42 -3.02
C LEU A 9 -2.91 -3.26 -1.74
N LEU A 10 -3.09 -4.16 -0.78
CA LEU A 10 -2.29 -4.28 0.44
C LEU A 10 -1.36 -5.48 0.32
N ALA A 11 -0.13 -5.27 -0.13
CA ALA A 11 0.90 -6.30 -0.17
C ALA A 11 1.71 -6.30 1.14
N VAL A 12 1.24 -7.05 2.15
CA VAL A 12 1.70 -6.99 3.54
C VAL A 12 1.86 -8.39 4.12
N ASP A 13 3.08 -8.73 4.57
CA ASP A 13 3.37 -10.04 5.18
C ASP A 13 2.84 -10.15 6.62
N SER A 14 2.73 -9.01 7.34
CA SER A 14 2.23 -8.95 8.71
C SER A 14 0.70 -8.89 8.78
N GLU A 15 0.08 -9.77 9.59
CA GLU A 15 -1.37 -9.80 9.83
C GLU A 15 -1.89 -8.58 10.55
N ALA A 16 -1.21 -8.17 11.62
CA ALA A 16 -1.61 -7.00 12.39
C ALA A 16 -1.62 -5.75 11.51
N LEU A 17 -0.57 -5.56 10.71
CA LEU A 17 -0.45 -4.41 9.82
C LEU A 17 -1.51 -4.45 8.71
N ALA A 18 -1.80 -5.62 8.14
CA ALA A 18 -2.86 -5.78 7.14
C ALA A 18 -4.24 -5.36 7.69
N LEU A 19 -4.58 -5.78 8.92
CA LEU A 19 -5.84 -5.42 9.57
C LEU A 19 -5.91 -3.93 9.88
N GLU A 20 -4.83 -3.33 10.38
CA GLU A 20 -4.76 -1.89 10.65
C GLU A 20 -4.95 -1.07 9.36
N LEU A 21 -4.36 -1.51 8.25
CA LEU A 21 -4.47 -0.80 6.96
C LEU A 21 -5.81 -1.03 6.28
N ASP A 22 -6.40 -2.22 6.33
CA ASP A 22 -7.75 -2.44 5.82
C ASP A 22 -8.76 -1.57 6.57
N ALA A 23 -8.71 -1.56 7.91
CA ALA A 23 -9.56 -0.71 8.72
C ALA A 23 -9.36 0.78 8.37
N ALA A 24 -8.12 1.22 8.20
CA ALA A 24 -7.80 2.58 7.81
C ALA A 24 -8.36 2.98 6.44
N VAL A 25 -8.20 2.11 5.44
CA VAL A 25 -8.68 2.36 4.07
C VAL A 25 -10.19 2.53 4.07
N ARG A 26 -10.91 1.70 4.83
CA ARG A 26 -12.37 1.75 4.97
C ARG A 26 -12.84 2.98 5.75
N GLU A 27 -12.26 3.24 6.92
CA GLU A 27 -12.61 4.38 7.79
C GLU A 27 -12.40 5.72 7.07
N LEU A 28 -11.35 5.82 6.25
CA LEU A 28 -11.01 7.03 5.51
C LEU A 28 -11.70 7.12 4.14
N GLY A 29 -12.46 6.10 3.74
CA GLY A 29 -13.13 6.03 2.44
C GLY A 29 -12.16 6.09 1.25
N ILE A 30 -10.95 5.55 1.41
CA ILE A 30 -9.93 5.55 0.35
C ILE A 30 -10.33 4.60 -0.77
N ALA A 31 -10.90 3.45 -0.43
CA ALA A 31 -11.33 2.42 -1.39
C ALA A 31 -12.60 1.72 -0.91
N ASP A 32 -13.38 1.22 -1.87
CA ASP A 32 -14.55 0.37 -1.61
C ASP A 32 -14.13 -1.09 -1.41
N ASP A 33 -13.02 -1.48 -2.06
CA ASP A 33 -12.47 -2.83 -2.02
C ASP A 33 -11.00 -2.83 -1.60
N VAL A 34 -10.60 -3.88 -0.89
CA VAL A 34 -9.23 -4.07 -0.40
C VAL A 34 -8.74 -5.44 -0.85
N LEU A 35 -7.75 -5.42 -1.73
CA LEU A 35 -7.06 -6.60 -2.21
C LEU A 35 -5.89 -6.89 -1.26
N LEU A 36 -6.09 -7.80 -0.32
CA LEU A 36 -5.03 -8.21 0.60
C LEU A 36 -4.17 -9.30 -0.03
N ALA A 37 -2.85 -9.07 -0.02
CA ALA A 37 -1.85 -10.02 -0.50
C ALA A 37 -0.72 -10.23 0.51
N ARG A 38 -0.45 -11.50 0.83
CA ARG A 38 0.62 -11.89 1.78
C ARG A 38 1.98 -12.04 1.14
N THR A 39 2.02 -12.17 -0.17
CA THR A 39 3.25 -12.37 -0.94
C THR A 39 3.20 -11.50 -2.19
N ALA A 40 4.35 -11.32 -2.83
CA ALA A 40 4.40 -10.56 -4.08
C ALA A 40 3.64 -11.28 -5.22
N ASP A 41 3.61 -12.62 -5.21
CA ASP A 41 2.91 -13.42 -6.21
C ASP A 41 1.38 -13.29 -6.05
N ASP A 42 0.91 -13.36 -4.80
CA ASP A 42 -0.50 -13.14 -4.45
C ASP A 42 -0.94 -11.71 -4.82
N ALA A 43 -0.06 -10.74 -4.61
CA ALA A 43 -0.30 -9.35 -5.00
C ALA A 43 -0.39 -9.18 -6.52
N PHE A 44 0.43 -9.91 -7.28
CA PHE A 44 0.33 -9.97 -8.73
C PHE A 44 -0.99 -10.59 -9.18
N ALA A 45 -1.40 -11.71 -8.58
CA ALA A 45 -2.66 -12.36 -8.91
C ALA A 45 -3.87 -11.44 -8.63
N ALA A 46 -3.87 -10.78 -7.48
CA ALA A 46 -4.93 -9.83 -7.11
C ALA A 46 -4.97 -8.62 -8.06
N LEU A 47 -3.81 -8.08 -8.41
CA LEU A 47 -3.68 -6.97 -9.35
C LEU A 47 -4.23 -7.32 -10.75
N LEU A 48 -3.97 -8.55 -11.23
CA LEU A 48 -4.48 -9.04 -12.51
C LEU A 48 -5.99 -9.32 -12.48
N ALA A 49 -6.54 -9.71 -11.33
CA ALA A 49 -7.95 -10.08 -11.19
C ALA A 49 -8.89 -8.87 -11.05
N GLY A 50 -8.50 -7.86 -10.27
CA GLY A 50 -9.38 -6.73 -9.92
C GLY A 50 -8.88 -5.36 -10.36
N GLY A 51 -7.59 -5.22 -10.66
CA GLY A 51 -6.91 -3.93 -10.74
C GLY A 51 -6.84 -3.24 -9.38
N ALA A 52 -5.91 -2.30 -9.22
CA ALA A 52 -5.83 -1.45 -8.03
C ALA A 52 -5.44 -0.04 -8.45
N HIS A 53 -6.03 0.97 -7.82
CA HIS A 53 -5.70 2.37 -8.07
C HIS A 53 -4.62 2.90 -7.14
N LEU A 54 -4.25 2.13 -6.10
CA LEU A 54 -3.19 2.42 -5.15
C LEU A 54 -2.65 1.10 -4.60
N ALA A 55 -1.34 1.00 -4.42
CA ALA A 55 -0.68 -0.14 -3.80
C ALA A 55 0.13 0.28 -2.57
N MET A 56 -0.02 -0.47 -1.49
CA MET A 56 0.78 -0.36 -0.28
C MET A 56 1.60 -1.63 -0.08
N ILE A 57 2.92 -1.51 0.03
CA ILE A 57 3.85 -2.64 0.02
C ILE A 57 4.71 -2.62 1.29
N SER A 58 4.54 -3.64 2.14
CA SER A 58 5.39 -3.91 3.31
C SER A 58 6.21 -5.19 3.18
N LEU A 59 6.12 -5.90 2.05
CA LEU A 59 6.82 -7.16 1.84
C LEU A 59 8.34 -7.04 1.99
N ALA A 60 8.97 -8.10 2.49
CA ALA A 60 10.43 -8.21 2.51
C ALA A 60 11.07 -7.98 1.13
N PRO A 61 12.25 -7.35 1.06
CA PRO A 61 12.96 -7.11 -0.19
C PRO A 61 13.26 -8.44 -0.91
N SER A 62 12.80 -8.56 -2.15
CA SER A 62 12.96 -9.77 -2.98
C SER A 62 12.83 -9.42 -4.46
N ALA A 63 13.32 -10.29 -5.34
CA ALA A 63 13.15 -10.12 -6.79
C ALA A 63 11.67 -10.08 -7.20
N ALA A 64 10.81 -10.85 -6.52
CA ALA A 64 9.37 -10.86 -6.77
C ALA A 64 8.73 -9.52 -6.39
N ARG A 65 9.11 -8.95 -5.23
CA ARG A 65 8.68 -7.60 -4.83
C ARG A 65 9.14 -6.53 -5.84
N SER A 66 10.40 -6.56 -6.28
CA SER A 66 10.90 -5.59 -7.26
C SER A 66 10.14 -5.66 -8.59
N ARG A 67 9.80 -6.88 -9.05
CA ARG A 67 8.96 -7.06 -10.24
C ARG A 67 7.56 -6.48 -10.03
N LEU A 68 6.94 -6.69 -8.86
CA LEU A 68 5.64 -6.13 -8.52
C LEU A 68 5.67 -4.60 -8.57
N GLU A 69 6.67 -3.99 -7.94
CA GLU A 69 6.86 -2.53 -7.96
C GLU A 69 7.03 -2.01 -9.39
N GLN A 70 7.83 -2.69 -10.22
CA GLN A 70 8.01 -2.33 -11.64
C GLN A 70 6.72 -2.44 -12.46
N THR A 71 5.92 -3.50 -12.25
CA THR A 71 4.63 -3.66 -12.92
C THR A 71 3.66 -2.56 -12.52
N LEU A 72 3.53 -2.27 -11.22
CA LEU A 72 2.68 -1.20 -10.73
C LEU A 72 3.07 0.16 -11.32
N GLN A 73 4.38 0.45 -11.40
CA GLN A 73 4.88 1.65 -12.08
C GLN A 73 4.52 1.68 -13.56
N GLY A 74 4.66 0.56 -14.27
CA GLY A 74 4.28 0.44 -15.68
C GLY A 74 2.78 0.65 -15.93
N MET A 75 1.94 0.36 -14.92
CA MET A 75 0.50 0.61 -14.95
C MET A 75 0.10 1.98 -14.39
N ALA A 76 1.07 2.83 -14.05
CA ALA A 76 0.87 4.13 -13.40
C ALA A 76 0.09 4.05 -12.07
N VAL A 77 0.18 2.90 -11.37
CA VAL A 77 -0.42 2.73 -10.04
C VAL A 77 0.50 3.35 -8.99
N PRO A 78 0.01 4.28 -8.17
CA PRO A 78 0.79 4.84 -7.06
C PRO A 78 1.20 3.78 -6.04
N ILE A 79 2.43 3.90 -5.53
CA ILE A 79 3.02 2.94 -4.60
C ILE A 79 3.47 3.64 -3.32
N LEU A 80 3.04 3.10 -2.19
CA LEU A 80 3.51 3.42 -0.85
C LEU A 80 4.30 2.23 -0.27
N ARG A 81 5.52 2.46 0.21
CA ARG A 81 6.34 1.43 0.86
C ARG A 81 6.34 1.61 2.36
N PHE A 82 6.11 0.55 3.11
CA PHE A 82 6.45 0.53 4.52
C PHE A 82 7.95 0.28 4.65
N VAL A 83 8.60 1.18 5.37
CA VAL A 83 9.99 1.02 5.77
C VAL A 83 10.01 0.91 7.29
N PRO A 84 10.33 -0.27 7.84
CA PRO A 84 10.53 -0.39 9.27
C PRO A 84 11.77 0.44 9.63
N ASP A 85 11.55 1.59 10.26
CA ASP A 85 12.64 2.43 10.75
C ASP A 85 13.27 1.77 11.98
N ALA A 86 14.48 1.24 11.82
CA ALA A 86 15.22 0.58 12.89
C ALA A 86 15.85 1.58 13.89
N SER A 87 15.65 2.90 13.73
CA SER A 87 16.46 3.91 14.42
C SER A 87 15.83 4.58 15.64
N ARG A 88 14.61 4.22 16.07
CA ARG A 88 14.11 4.68 17.38
C ARG A 88 13.31 3.64 18.14
N THR A 89 13.88 3.25 19.27
CA THR A 89 13.16 2.91 20.50
C THR A 89 12.00 3.90 20.71
N LYS A 90 10.78 3.52 20.30
CA LYS A 90 9.44 4.09 20.60
C LYS A 90 8.57 4.67 19.47
N SER A 91 8.96 4.76 18.19
CA SER A 91 8.03 5.33 17.18
C SER A 91 7.96 4.55 15.87
N ARG A 92 6.82 3.86 15.71
CA ARG A 92 5.99 3.62 14.51
C ARG A 92 6.69 3.56 13.13
N ALA A 93 6.41 2.47 12.39
CA ALA A 93 6.84 2.25 11.01
C ALA A 93 6.59 3.48 10.11
N GLY A 94 7.52 3.76 9.19
CA GLY A 94 7.43 4.89 8.25
C GLY A 94 6.85 4.43 6.91
N LEU A 95 6.13 5.34 6.24
CA LEU A 95 5.63 5.12 4.88
C LEU A 95 6.36 6.04 3.90
N GLU A 96 7.05 5.45 2.93
CA GLU A 96 7.79 6.16 1.88
C GLU A 96 7.06 6.08 0.53
N PRO A 97 6.75 7.24 -0.10
CA PRO A 97 6.16 7.27 -1.43
C PRO A 97 7.21 6.95 -2.50
N VAL A 98 6.88 6.05 -3.43
CA VAL A 98 7.80 5.68 -4.53
C VAL A 98 7.47 6.41 -5.81
N ASN A 99 6.18 6.53 -6.12
CA ASN A 99 5.71 7.14 -7.37
C ASN A 99 4.27 7.63 -7.19
N LEU A 100 4.06 8.75 -6.47
CA LEU A 100 2.74 9.31 -6.22
C LEU A 100 2.45 10.50 -7.16
N PRO A 101 1.35 10.48 -7.94
CA PRO A 101 0.74 11.67 -8.51
C PRO A 101 -0.29 12.33 -7.58
N PHE A 102 -0.64 11.69 -6.45
CA PHE A 102 -1.57 12.24 -5.47
C PHE A 102 -0.94 13.41 -4.72
N SER A 103 -1.68 14.52 -4.59
CA SER A 103 -1.31 15.63 -3.69
C SER A 103 -1.04 15.05 -2.31
N GLY A 104 0.25 15.02 -1.94
CA GLY A 104 0.74 14.25 -0.80
C GLY A 104 0.07 14.59 0.53
N GLU A 105 -0.68 15.68 0.63
CA GLU A 105 -1.32 16.18 1.84
C GLU A 105 -2.52 15.34 2.32
N THR A 106 -3.34 14.79 1.42
CA THR A 106 -4.50 13.95 1.80
C THR A 106 -4.04 12.59 2.31
N LEU A 107 -3.09 11.98 1.60
CA LEU A 107 -2.49 10.71 2.00
C LEU A 107 -1.62 10.89 3.25
N ARG A 108 -0.84 11.97 3.37
CA ARG A 108 -0.10 12.33 4.59
C ARG A 108 -1.01 12.53 5.79
N SER A 109 -2.16 13.18 5.61
CA SER A 109 -3.12 13.37 6.70
C SER A 109 -3.79 12.06 7.11
N ALA A 110 -4.13 11.20 6.15
CA ALA A 110 -4.62 9.84 6.37
C ALA A 110 -3.59 8.99 7.15
N LEU A 111 -2.36 8.93 6.67
CA LEU A 111 -1.27 8.16 7.27
C LEU A 111 -0.84 8.71 8.63
N GLY A 112 -0.83 10.04 8.79
CA GLY A 112 -0.54 10.70 10.06
C GLY A 112 -1.58 10.40 11.14
N ARG A 113 -2.87 10.25 10.77
CA ARG A 113 -3.93 9.82 11.70
C ARG A 113 -3.77 8.37 12.15
N LEU A 114 -3.22 7.53 11.30
CA LEU A 114 -2.88 6.13 11.60
C LEU A 114 -1.58 5.99 12.39
N GLY A 115 -0.86 7.10 12.61
CA GLY A 115 0.42 7.10 13.31
C GLY A 115 1.62 6.74 12.44
N PHE A 116 1.45 6.59 11.13
CA PHE A 116 2.57 6.43 10.22
C PHE A 116 3.20 7.80 9.95
N ALA A 117 4.49 7.94 10.29
CA ALA A 117 5.23 9.15 9.96
C ALA A 117 5.66 9.08 8.48
N THR A 118 5.33 10.11 7.71
CA THR A 118 6.00 10.38 6.43
C THR A 118 7.28 11.12 6.77
N ALA A 119 8.42 10.51 6.41
CA ALA A 119 9.72 11.16 6.43
C ALA A 119 9.81 12.22 5.33
#